data_AF-A0A382KND1-F1
#
_entry.id   AF-A0A382KND1-F1
#
_cell.length_a   1.000
_cell.length_b   1.000
_cell.length_c   1.000
_cell.angle_alpha   90.00
_cell.angle_beta   90.00
_cell.angle_gamma   90.00
#
_symmetry.space_group_name_H-M   'P 1'
#
loop_
_entity.id
_entity.type
_entity.pdbx_description
1 polymer ?
#
loop_
_entity_poly.entity_id
_entity_poly.type
_entity_poly.pdbx_seq_one_letter_code
_entity_poly.pdbx_strand_id
1 'polypeptide(L)' 'MSQRLTTPMVREDGRLRDATWDEALERAAAGFRSVIDEHGPTSFGIFSCSKTTNEVNYAVQRFARSVVGSNNIDSCNRT' A
#
# COMPACT_ATOMS: atom_id res chain seq x y z
N MET A 1 9.48 -26.48 3.76
CA MET A 1 8.98 -25.76 2.56
C MET A 1 8.66 -24.34 2.97
N SER A 2 9.12 -23.35 2.19
CA SER A 2 9.00 -21.94 2.53
C SER A 2 7.55 -21.46 2.39
N GLN A 3 6.98 -20.82 3.40
CA GLN A 3 5.64 -20.19 3.36
C GLN A 3 5.66 -18.86 2.58
N ARG A 4 6.45 -18.79 1.50
CA ARG A 4 6.62 -17.57 0.70
C ARG A 4 5.43 -17.42 -0.24
N LEU A 5 4.75 -16.27 -0.16
CA LEU A 5 3.71 -15.90 -1.13
C LEU A 5 4.31 -15.67 -2.51
N THR A 6 3.66 -16.21 -3.54
CA THR A 6 4.09 -16.11 -4.94
C THR A 6 3.06 -15.45 -5.85
N THR A 7 1.83 -15.27 -5.35
CA THR A 7 0.69 -14.72 -6.09
C THR A 7 0.02 -13.64 -5.23
N PRO A 8 -0.48 -12.53 -5.81
CA PRO A 8 -1.34 -11.61 -5.11
C PRO A 8 -2.59 -12.30 -4.56
N MET A 9 -3.13 -11.79 -3.46
CA MET A 9 -4.39 -12.27 -2.89
C MET A 9 -5.33 -11.10 -2.61
N VAL A 10 -6.61 -11.27 -2.89
CA VAL A 10 -7.67 -10.32 -2.51
C VAL A 10 -8.61 -10.96 -1.50
N ARG A 11 -9.21 -10.11 -0.66
CA ARG A 11 -10.22 -10.52 0.30
C ARG A 11 -11.62 -10.40 -0.29
N GLU A 12 -12.35 -11.50 -0.25
CA GLU A 12 -13.73 -11.63 -0.70
C GLU A 12 -14.48 -12.48 0.33
N ASP A 13 -15.64 -12.01 0.80
CA ASP A 13 -16.45 -12.68 1.83
C ASP A 13 -15.65 -13.11 3.08
N GLY A 14 -14.73 -12.24 3.50
CA GLY A 14 -13.87 -12.46 4.67
C GLY A 14 -12.68 -13.39 4.45
N ARG A 15 -12.58 -14.08 3.31
CA ARG A 15 -11.50 -15.04 2.99
C ARG A 15 -10.53 -14.47 1.96
N LEU A 16 -9.26 -14.86 2.06
CA LEU A 16 -8.25 -14.52 1.05
C LEU A 16 -8.29 -15.57 -0.06
N ARG A 17 -8.28 -15.11 -1.31
CA ARG A 17 -8.12 -15.93 -2.51
C ARG A 17 -7.07 -15.35 -3.43
N ASP A 18 -6.46 -16.20 -4.25
CA ASP A 18 -5.50 -15.78 -5.27
C ASP A 18 -6.14 -14.84 -6.30
N ALA A 19 -5.29 -14.00 -6.91
CA ALA A 19 -5.70 -12.97 -7.86
C ALA A 19 -4.61 -12.67 -8.89
N THR A 20 -5.02 -12.06 -9.99
CA THR A 20 -4.06 -11.47 -10.93
C THR A 20 -3.47 -10.18 -10.34
N TRP A 21 -2.33 -9.76 -10.87
CA TRP A 21 -1.75 -8.46 -10.50
C TRP A 21 -2.69 -7.30 -10.81
N ASP A 22 -3.33 -7.33 -11.98
CA ASP A 22 -4.27 -6.28 -12.40
C ASP A 22 -5.45 -6.17 -11.42
N GLU A 23 -6.09 -7.30 -11.07
CA GLU A 23 -7.19 -7.31 -10.11
C GLU A 23 -6.77 -6.78 -8.74
N ALA A 24 -5.63 -7.25 -8.23
CA ALA A 24 -5.14 -6.87 -6.90
C ALA A 24 -4.80 -5.37 -6.83
N LEU A 25 -4.13 -4.83 -7.85
CA LEU A 25 -3.74 -3.42 -7.92
C LEU A 25 -4.95 -2.51 -8.15
N GLU A 26 -5.89 -2.89 -9.03
CA GLU A 26 -7.13 -2.14 -9.27
C GLU A 26 -7.95 -2.04 -7.97
N ARG A 27 -8.10 -3.16 -7.25
CA ARG A 27 -8.84 -3.21 -5.99
C ARG A 27 -8.19 -2.35 -4.89
N ALA A 28 -6.86 -2.39 -4.77
CA ALA A 28 -6.13 -1.55 -3.83
C ALA A 28 -6.28 -0.06 -4.17
N ALA A 29 -6.08 0.30 -5.45
CA ALA A 29 -6.18 1.68 -5.92
C ALA A 29 -7.59 2.25 -5.74
N ALA A 30 -8.63 1.47 -6.08
CA ALA A 30 -10.02 1.86 -5.89
C ALA A 30 -10.35 2.11 -4.40
N GLY A 31 -9.88 1.23 -3.51
CA GLY A 31 -10.03 1.40 -2.06
C GLY A 31 -9.37 2.69 -1.57
N PHE A 32 -8.11 2.92 -1.93
CA PHE A 32 -7.40 4.15 -1.54
C PHE A 32 -8.10 5.41 -2.07
N ARG A 33 -8.49 5.40 -3.35
CA ARG A 33 -9.17 6.53 -3.98
C ARG A 33 -10.50 6.85 -3.31
N SER A 34 -11.32 5.84 -3.01
CA SER A 34 -12.60 6.06 -2.34
C SER A 34 -12.47 6.80 -1.01
N VAL A 35 -11.51 6.38 -0.17
CA VAL A 35 -11.26 6.99 1.14
C VAL A 35 -10.69 8.40 0.99
N ILE A 36 -9.78 8.62 0.05
CA ILE A 36 -9.18 9.93 -0.23
C ILE A 36 -10.23 10.91 -0.77
N ASP A 37 -11.09 10.47 -1.67
CA ASP A 37 -12.13 11.31 -2.28
C ASP A 37 -13.19 11.72 -1.23
N GLU A 38 -13.53 10.82 -0.30
CA GLU A 38 -14.54 11.08 0.75
C GLU A 38 -13.99 11.89 1.93
N HIS A 39 -12.75 11.65 2.35
CA HIS A 39 -12.20 12.20 3.60
C HIS A 39 -10.96 13.09 3.41
N GLY A 40 -10.54 13.32 2.16
CA GLY A 40 -9.35 14.09 1.83
C GLY A 40 -8.05 13.28 1.96
N PRO A 41 -6.92 13.80 1.46
CA PRO A 41 -5.66 13.05 1.34
C PRO A 41 -5.02 12.68 2.69
N THR A 42 -5.28 13.45 3.74
CA THR A 42 -4.78 13.18 5.10
C THR A 42 -5.45 11.99 5.77
N SER A 43 -6.50 11.41 5.18
CA SER A 43 -7.09 10.14 5.63
C SER A 43 -6.24 8.91 5.27
N PHE A 44 -5.38 9.03 4.25
CA PHE A 44 -4.47 7.98 3.83
C PHE A 44 -3.14 8.06 4.62
N GLY A 45 -2.57 6.89 4.92
CA GLY A 45 -1.22 6.77 5.46
C GLY A 45 -0.50 5.51 4.95
N ILE A 46 0.83 5.55 4.92
CA ILE A 46 1.65 4.42 4.46
C ILE A 46 2.87 4.20 5.35
N PHE A 47 3.20 2.92 5.58
CA PHE A 47 4.39 2.50 6.29
C PHE A 47 5.42 1.92 5.32
N SER A 48 6.62 2.49 5.30
CA SER A 48 7.77 1.95 4.59
C SER A 48 8.58 1.00 5.49
N CYS A 49 9.54 0.28 4.91
CA CYS A 49 10.28 -0.76 5.61
C CYS A 49 11.79 -0.48 5.58
N SER A 50 12.41 -0.43 6.76
CA SER A 50 13.87 -0.23 6.91
C SER A 50 14.71 -1.38 6.35
N LYS A 51 14.10 -2.55 6.10
CA LYS A 51 14.75 -3.71 5.48
C LYS A 51 14.70 -3.69 3.95
N THR A 52 14.10 -2.65 3.35
CA THR A 52 14.12 -2.42 1.89
C THR A 52 15.18 -1.39 1.52
N THR A 53 15.48 -1.24 0.23
CA THR A 53 16.49 -0.29 -0.21
C THR A 53 16.02 1.17 -0.05
N ASN A 54 16.95 2.11 -0.14
CA ASN A 54 16.63 3.54 -0.10
C ASN A 54 15.81 3.98 -1.32
N GLU A 55 15.98 3.36 -2.49
CA GLU A 55 15.17 3.68 -3.68
C GLU A 55 13.69 3.31 -3.48
N VAL A 56 13.41 2.17 -2.84
CA VAL A 56 12.03 1.77 -2.49
C VAL A 56 11.44 2.78 -1.51
N ASN A 57 12.19 3.16 -0.48
CA ASN A 57 11.74 4.17 0.48
C ASN A 57 11.51 5.54 -0.18
N TYR A 58 12.35 5.93 -1.13
CA TYR A 58 12.17 7.14 -1.93
C TYR A 58 10.88 7.09 -2.78
N ALA A 59 10.61 5.95 -3.43
CA ALA A 59 9.39 5.75 -4.22
C ALA A 59 8.14 5.85 -3.34
N VAL A 60 8.14 5.21 -2.16
CA VAL A 60 7.01 5.25 -1.22
C VAL A 60 6.75 6.67 -0.70
N GLN A 61 7.79 7.42 -0.30
CA GLN A 61 7.57 8.81 0.15
C GLN A 61 7.11 9.73 -0.97
N ARG A 62 7.59 9.50 -2.21
CA ARG A 62 7.14 10.27 -3.38
C ARG A 62 5.67 9.95 -3.69
N PHE A 63 5.27 8.70 -3.61
CA PHE A 63 3.87 8.30 -3.78
C PHE A 63 2.96 8.99 -2.76
N ALA A 64 3.29 8.92 -1.46
CA ALA A 64 2.50 9.55 -0.41
C ALA A 64 2.39 11.08 -0.60
N ARG A 65 3.53 11.75 -0.81
CA ARG A 65 3.56 13.23 -0.83
C ARG A 65 3.09 13.82 -2.15
N SER A 66 3.45 13.22 -3.28
CA SER A 66 3.20 13.80 -4.60
C SER A 66 1.98 13.23 -5.31
N VAL A 67 1.67 11.95 -5.11
CA VAL A 67 0.52 11.29 -5.78
C VAL A 67 -0.72 11.37 -4.90
N VAL A 68 -0.59 11.02 -3.62
CA VAL A 68 -1.71 11.09 -2.68
C VAL A 68 -1.91 12.52 -2.15
N GLY A 69 -0.83 13.27 -1.94
CA GLY A 69 -0.91 14.63 -1.39
C GLY A 69 -0.92 14.68 0.14
N SER A 70 -0.33 13.68 0.80
CA SER A 70 -0.28 13.58 2.26
C SER A 70 1.16 13.38 2.77
N ASN A 71 1.44 13.94 3.95
CA ASN A 71 2.70 13.70 4.67
C ASN A 71 2.60 12.56 5.69
N ASN A 72 1.48 11.82 5.71
CA ASN A 72 1.27 10.68 6.61
C ASN A 72 2.03 9.45 6.12
N ILE A 73 3.35 9.49 6.28
CA ILE A 73 4.24 8.38 5.96
C ILE A 73 5.20 8.16 7.12
N ASP A 74 5.51 6.90 7.38
CA ASP A 74 6.41 6.50 8.44
C ASP A 74 7.16 5.20 8.09
N SER A 75 8.10 4.75 8.93
CA SER A 75 8.86 3.51 8.72
C SER A 75 8.97 2.64 9.98
N CYS A 76 9.23 1.34 9.79
CA CYS A 76 9.33 0.37 10.89
C CYS A 76 10.47 0.61 11.90
N ASN A 77 11.41 1.52 11.62
CA ASN A 77 12.52 1.83 12.51
C ASN A 77 12.26 3.13 13.27
N ARG A 78 11.35 3.07 14.24
CA ARG A 78 11.25 4.08 15.29
C ARG A 78 12.01 3.55 16.50
N THR A 79 13.30 3.90 16.59
CA THR A 79 14.03 3.88 17.87
C THR A 79 13.53 4.98 18.78
#